data_AF-A0A5B0MZZ4-F1
#
_entry.id   AF-A0A5B0MZZ4-F1
#
_cell.length_a   1.000
_cell.length_b   1.000
_cell.length_c   1.000
_cell.angle_alpha   90.00
_cell.angle_beta   90.00
_cell.angle_gamma   90.00
#
_symmetry.space_group_name_H-M   'P 1'
#
loop_
_entity.id
_entity.type
_entity.pdbx_description
1 polymer ?
#
loop_
_entity_poly.entity_id
_entity_poly.type
_entity_poly.pdbx_seq_one_letter_code
_entity_poly.pdbx_strand_id
1 'polypeptide(L)'
;MAPNEGGQRKSDEAVLAEIGYQQELKRDWNLLQNFGVSFSIISVITGITTLFSTGLNVGGPVVMTWGWIGVSIMTTLVGLSMSEIVSAIPTSGGPYFWSAVLAKPSQSALAAWITGWFNLVGQVAVTTGISYGCANLISSTAAIIHPDRYTPTSGTIIGIHAGLLISHGLINTFGVGLLRLFNHSSIILHSLGVGSLAIALLAKARFHQTSQFVFFKFYDGTGGWSERASPAYCDDDSNMDRTGKGG
;
A
#
# COMPACT_ATOMS: atom_id res chain seq x y z
N MET A 1 -23.33 -36.09 26.51
CA MET A 1 -21.86 -36.11 26.74
C MET A 1 -21.22 -35.90 25.37
N ALA A 2 -20.68 -34.75 24.96
CA ALA A 2 -20.41 -33.45 25.58
C ALA A 2 -20.65 -32.33 24.53
N PRO A 3 -20.86 -31.07 24.95
CA PRO A 3 -21.08 -29.92 24.06
C PRO A 3 -19.77 -29.11 23.85
N ASN A 4 -19.43 -28.77 22.60
CA ASN A 4 -18.47 -27.72 22.19
C ASN A 4 -18.44 -27.74 20.64
N GLU A 5 -18.66 -26.69 19.84
CA GLU A 5 -18.07 -25.35 19.82
C GLU A 5 -19.05 -24.35 19.16
N GLY A 6 -20.12 -23.98 19.86
CA GLY A 6 -21.21 -23.15 19.31
C GLY A 6 -21.18 -21.66 19.71
N GLY A 7 -20.04 -21.16 20.23
CA GLY A 7 -20.00 -19.90 20.99
C GLY A 7 -19.99 -18.59 20.19
N GLN A 8 -19.67 -18.60 18.89
CA GLN A 8 -19.59 -17.37 18.07
C GLN A 8 -20.59 -17.31 16.90
N ARG A 9 -21.48 -18.30 16.75
CA ARG A 9 -22.54 -18.33 15.72
C ARG A 9 -23.92 -17.86 16.22
N LYS A 10 -23.94 -16.95 17.19
CA LYS A 10 -24.99 -15.91 17.22
C LYS A 10 -24.73 -14.82 16.15
N SER A 11 -23.89 -15.20 15.17
CA SER A 11 -23.89 -15.00 13.71
C SER A 11 -24.18 -13.59 13.27
N ASP A 12 -23.17 -12.95 12.69
CA ASP A 12 -23.27 -11.72 11.90
C ASP A 12 -24.52 -11.68 11.00
N GLU A 13 -25.06 -12.82 10.57
CA GLU A 13 -26.37 -12.96 9.90
C GLU A 13 -27.55 -12.39 10.69
N ALA A 14 -27.61 -12.61 12.01
CA ALA A 14 -28.64 -12.07 12.88
C ALA A 14 -28.51 -10.55 13.05
N VAL A 15 -27.26 -10.06 13.15
CA VAL A 15 -26.96 -8.61 13.20
C VAL A 15 -27.30 -7.93 11.86
N LEU A 16 -26.99 -8.59 10.73
CA LEU A 16 -27.35 -8.15 9.39
C LEU A 16 -28.86 -8.12 9.17
N ALA A 17 -29.58 -9.15 9.66
CA ALA A 17 -31.03 -9.20 9.60
C ALA A 17 -31.68 -8.10 10.46
N GLU A 18 -31.09 -7.74 11.61
CA GLU A 18 -31.55 -6.65 12.48
C GLU A 18 -31.42 -5.27 11.83
N ILE A 19 -30.40 -5.06 10.99
CA ILE A 19 -30.22 -3.84 10.17
C ILE A 19 -30.92 -3.92 8.80
N GLY A 20 -31.75 -4.93 8.55
CA GLY A 20 -32.57 -5.06 7.34
C GLY A 20 -31.82 -5.55 6.10
N TYR A 21 -30.63 -6.15 6.26
CA TYR A 21 -29.79 -6.63 5.16
C TYR A 21 -29.79 -8.17 5.11
N GLN A 22 -30.24 -8.76 3.99
CA GLN A 22 -30.16 -10.21 3.76
C GLN A 22 -28.75 -10.57 3.28
N GLN A 23 -28.11 -11.55 3.92
CA GLN A 23 -26.75 -11.99 3.56
C GLN A 23 -26.77 -12.84 2.28
N GLU A 24 -26.40 -12.26 1.13
CA GLU A 24 -26.39 -12.97 -0.18
C GLU A 24 -25.05 -13.66 -0.52
N LEU A 25 -23.96 -13.37 0.21
CA LEU A 25 -22.62 -13.92 -0.06
C LEU A 25 -22.30 -15.13 0.83
N LYS A 26 -21.91 -16.26 0.21
CA LYS A 26 -21.41 -17.45 0.92
C LYS A 26 -20.03 -17.18 1.52
N ARG A 27 -19.88 -17.44 2.81
CA ARG A 27 -18.70 -17.10 3.61
C ARG A 27 -17.74 -18.31 3.68
N ASP A 28 -16.99 -18.54 2.62
CA ASP A 28 -16.11 -19.72 2.48
C ASP A 28 -14.62 -19.48 2.79
N TRP A 29 -14.26 -18.31 3.33
CA TRP A 29 -12.86 -17.91 3.47
C TRP A 29 -12.31 -18.19 4.88
N ASN A 30 -11.25 -19.00 4.95
CA ASN A 30 -10.54 -19.27 6.20
C ASN A 30 -9.66 -18.05 6.60
N LEU A 31 -9.34 -17.89 7.89
CA LEU A 31 -8.54 -16.78 8.43
C LEU A 31 -7.19 -16.60 7.68
N LEU A 32 -6.52 -17.72 7.36
CA LEU A 32 -5.26 -17.70 6.62
C LEU A 32 -5.44 -17.19 5.18
N GLN A 33 -6.57 -17.50 4.54
CA GLN A 33 -6.88 -17.02 3.19
C GLN A 33 -7.20 -15.52 3.21
N ASN A 34 -7.94 -15.06 4.22
CA ASN A 34 -8.21 -13.65 4.42
C ASN A 34 -6.91 -12.85 4.65
N PHE A 35 -6.04 -13.33 5.54
CA PHE A 35 -4.73 -12.74 5.77
C PHE A 35 -3.86 -12.72 4.50
N GLY A 36 -3.82 -13.83 3.77
CA GLY A 36 -3.06 -13.94 2.53
C GLY A 36 -3.51 -12.93 1.48
N VAL A 37 -4.82 -12.70 1.35
CA VAL A 37 -5.34 -11.69 0.41
C VAL A 37 -5.04 -10.28 0.88
N SER A 38 -5.20 -9.94 2.16
CA SER A 38 -4.78 -8.64 2.68
C SER A 38 -3.29 -8.37 2.45
N PHE A 39 -2.44 -9.38 2.69
CA PHE A 39 -1.00 -9.29 2.44
C PHE A 39 -0.69 -9.09 0.94
N SER A 40 -1.38 -9.81 0.06
CA SER A 40 -1.24 -9.65 -1.38
C SER A 40 -1.69 -8.27 -1.86
N ILE A 41 -2.71 -7.67 -1.26
CA ILE A 41 -3.21 -6.34 -1.64
C ILE A 41 -2.19 -5.25 -1.24
N ILE A 42 -1.59 -5.36 -0.05
CA ILE A 42 -0.61 -4.37 0.44
C ILE A 42 0.69 -4.40 -0.39
N SER A 43 1.06 -5.56 -0.95
CA SER A 43 2.18 -5.74 -1.89
C SER A 43 3.43 -4.90 -1.59
N VAL A 44 4.19 -5.34 -0.58
CA VAL A 44 5.41 -4.64 -0.13
C VAL A 44 6.46 -4.53 -1.24
N ILE A 45 6.60 -5.56 -2.09
CA ILE A 45 7.58 -5.59 -3.18
C ILE A 45 7.35 -4.44 -4.16
N THR A 46 6.10 -4.25 -4.58
CA THR A 46 5.73 -3.22 -5.56
C THR A 46 5.95 -1.83 -5.00
N GLY A 47 5.55 -1.61 -3.74
CA GLY A 47 5.74 -0.33 -3.05
C GLY A 47 7.22 0.04 -2.93
N ILE A 48 8.07 -0.88 -2.44
CA ILE A 48 9.50 -0.61 -2.28
C ILE A 48 10.14 -0.37 -3.64
N THR A 49 9.96 -1.26 -4.62
CA THR A 49 10.63 -1.13 -5.92
C THR A 49 10.31 0.17 -6.66
N THR A 50 9.07 0.67 -6.52
CA THR A 50 8.64 1.90 -7.23
C THR A 50 8.98 3.19 -6.49
N LEU A 51 8.99 3.19 -5.15
CA LEU A 51 9.12 4.41 -4.35
C LEU A 51 10.49 4.56 -3.67
N PHE A 52 11.32 3.52 -3.64
CA PHE A 52 12.59 3.53 -2.91
C PHE A 52 13.53 4.66 -3.37
N SER A 53 13.68 4.84 -4.69
CA SER A 53 14.50 5.94 -5.23
C SER A 53 13.95 7.31 -4.83
N THR A 54 12.65 7.51 -4.95
CA THR A 54 12.00 8.77 -4.56
C THR A 54 12.17 9.04 -3.06
N GLY A 55 11.97 8.03 -2.21
CA GLY A 55 12.15 8.16 -0.75
C GLY A 55 13.57 8.56 -0.37
N LEU A 56 14.58 7.94 -1.00
CA LEU A 56 15.98 8.31 -0.79
C LEU A 56 16.29 9.75 -1.21
N ASN A 57 15.69 10.22 -2.31
CA ASN A 57 15.93 11.57 -2.80
C ASN A 57 15.20 12.66 -2.01
N VAL A 58 14.05 12.37 -1.40
CA VAL A 58 13.21 13.40 -0.75
C VAL A 58 13.49 13.55 0.74
N GLY A 59 13.88 12.48 1.44
CA GLY A 59 14.16 12.55 2.88
C GLY A 59 15.34 11.71 3.34
N GLY A 60 15.99 10.99 2.42
CA GLY A 60 17.11 10.13 2.75
C GLY A 60 16.73 8.91 3.63
N PRO A 61 17.74 8.14 4.05
CA PRO A 61 17.55 6.92 4.82
C PRO A 61 16.91 7.13 6.20
N VAL A 62 17.13 8.29 6.85
CA VAL A 62 16.53 8.61 8.16
C VAL A 62 15.01 8.67 8.09
N VAL A 63 14.44 9.38 7.10
CA VAL A 63 12.99 9.50 6.93
C VAL A 63 12.40 8.16 6.52
N MET A 64 13.09 7.40 5.66
CA MET A 64 12.61 6.07 5.27
C MET A 64 12.54 5.11 6.47
N THR A 65 13.50 5.19 7.39
CA THR A 65 13.56 4.30 8.57
C THR A 65 12.53 4.70 9.63
N TRP A 66 12.59 5.94 10.11
CA TRP A 66 11.71 6.41 11.19
C TRP A 66 10.29 6.71 10.71
N GLY A 67 10.16 7.24 9.48
CA GLY A 67 8.86 7.50 8.86
C GLY A 67 8.08 6.21 8.66
N TRP A 68 8.74 5.11 8.26
CA TRP A 68 8.07 3.81 8.17
C TRP A 68 7.48 3.35 9.51
N ILE A 69 8.26 3.46 10.60
CA ILE A 69 7.80 3.08 11.95
C ILE A 69 6.63 3.97 12.38
N GLY A 70 6.78 5.29 12.24
CA GLY A 70 5.74 6.26 12.61
C GLY A 70 4.43 6.02 11.86
N VAL A 71 4.50 5.90 10.53
CA VAL A 71 3.33 5.64 9.69
C VAL A 71 2.71 4.28 10.03
N SER A 72 3.51 3.24 10.27
CA SER A 72 3.01 1.91 10.64
C SER A 72 2.17 1.95 11.92
N ILE A 73 2.60 2.71 12.94
CA ILE A 73 1.82 2.87 14.18
C ILE A 73 0.50 3.59 13.88
N MET A 74 0.54 4.69 13.13
CA MET A 74 -0.69 5.44 12.79
C MET A 74 -1.67 4.60 11.97
N THR A 75 -1.17 3.86 10.97
CA THR A 75 -1.98 2.94 10.16
C THR A 75 -2.59 1.82 11.01
N THR A 76 -1.84 1.31 12.00
CA THR A 76 -2.37 0.29 12.94
C THR A 76 -3.52 0.86 13.77
N LEU A 77 -3.41 2.10 14.27
CA LEU A 77 -4.50 2.75 15.01
C LEU A 77 -5.76 2.92 14.15
N VAL A 78 -5.60 3.34 12.90
CA VAL A 78 -6.72 3.42 11.93
C VAL A 78 -7.32 2.03 11.69
N GLY A 79 -6.48 1.00 11.54
CA GLY A 79 -6.93 -0.39 11.38
C GLY A 79 -7.71 -0.90 12.59
N LEU A 80 -7.28 -0.60 13.81
CA LEU A 80 -7.98 -0.96 15.04
C LEU A 80 -9.36 -0.29 15.12
N SER A 81 -9.46 1.00 14.79
CA SER A 81 -10.75 1.70 14.75
C SER A 81 -11.71 1.10 13.72
N MET A 82 -11.21 0.76 12.52
CA MET A 82 -12.02 0.09 11.50
C MET A 82 -12.43 -1.33 11.92
N SER A 83 -11.56 -2.06 12.65
CA SER A 83 -11.88 -3.38 13.18
C SER A 83 -13.04 -3.35 14.18
N GLU A 84 -13.14 -2.30 15.00
CA GLU A 84 -14.25 -2.11 15.93
C GLU A 84 -15.57 -1.92 15.18
N ILE A 85 -15.57 -1.08 14.14
CA ILE A 85 -16.74 -0.83 13.30
C ILE A 85 -17.19 -2.10 12.57
N VAL A 86 -16.25 -2.84 11.96
CA VAL A 86 -16.56 -4.11 11.25
C VAL A 86 -17.15 -5.16 12.20
N SER A 87 -16.71 -5.17 13.46
CA SER A 87 -17.23 -6.11 14.47
C SER A 87 -18.68 -5.79 14.88
N ALA A 88 -19.07 -4.52 14.84
CA ALA A 88 -20.42 -4.08 15.16
C ALA A 88 -21.37 -4.05 13.94
N ILE A 89 -20.84 -3.75 12.75
CA ILE A 89 -21.60 -3.55 11.51
C ILE A 89 -20.92 -4.35 10.37
N PRO A 90 -21.09 -5.69 10.35
CA PRO A 90 -20.45 -6.56 9.36
C PRO A 90 -21.17 -6.52 8.01
N THR A 91 -21.26 -5.35 7.38
CA THR A 91 -21.91 -5.16 6.07
C THR A 91 -20.91 -5.11 4.92
N SER A 92 -21.34 -5.60 3.75
CA SER A 92 -20.59 -5.50 2.49
C SER A 92 -20.51 -4.07 1.92
N GLY A 93 -21.28 -3.13 2.47
CA GLY A 93 -21.33 -1.73 2.05
C GLY A 93 -20.10 -0.89 2.45
N GLY A 94 -19.15 -1.45 3.20
CA GLY A 94 -17.86 -0.80 3.46
C GLY A 94 -17.95 0.60 4.06
N PRO A 95 -16.95 1.48 3.81
CA PRO A 95 -16.82 2.76 4.50
C PRO A 95 -17.97 3.74 4.30
N TYR A 96 -18.61 3.75 3.11
CA TYR A 96 -19.71 4.67 2.84
C TYR A 96 -20.98 4.29 3.61
N PHE A 97 -21.20 2.99 3.82
CA PHE A 97 -22.31 2.51 4.63
C PHE A 97 -22.06 2.81 6.11
N TRP A 98 -20.83 2.58 6.59
CA TRP A 98 -20.45 2.92 7.97
C TRP A 98 -20.62 4.41 8.25
N SER A 99 -20.25 5.29 7.32
CA SER A 99 -20.44 6.73 7.50
C SER A 99 -21.91 7.15 7.49
N ALA A 100 -22.78 6.49 6.72
CA ALA A 100 -24.23 6.70 6.80
C ALA A 100 -24.80 6.32 8.17
N VAL A 101 -24.41 5.16 8.72
CA VAL A 101 -24.96 4.63 9.97
C VAL A 101 -24.46 5.42 11.20
N LEU A 102 -23.21 5.87 11.18
CA LEU A 102 -22.61 6.61 12.30
C LEU A 102 -23.00 8.10 12.32
N ALA A 103 -23.39 8.67 11.18
CA ALA A 103 -23.79 10.07 11.09
C ALA A 103 -25.23 10.31 11.60
N LYS A 104 -25.51 11.53 12.04
CA LYS A 104 -26.88 11.95 12.43
C LYS A 104 -27.83 11.76 11.24
N PRO A 105 -29.12 11.44 11.46
CA PRO A 105 -30.08 11.18 10.38
C PRO A 105 -30.17 12.30 9.32
N SER A 106 -30.02 13.56 9.74
CA SER A 106 -30.03 14.72 8.84
C SER A 106 -28.78 14.87 7.97
N GLN A 107 -27.66 14.26 8.34
CA GLN A 107 -26.36 14.34 7.66
C GLN A 107 -25.90 13.02 7.07
N SER A 108 -26.63 11.92 7.34
CA SER A 108 -26.29 10.56 6.91
C SER A 108 -26.06 10.45 5.39
N ALA A 109 -26.96 11.03 4.58
CA ALA A 109 -26.82 11.02 3.13
C ALA A 109 -25.59 11.79 2.63
N LEU A 110 -25.29 12.94 3.25
CA LEU A 110 -24.13 13.76 2.88
C LEU A 110 -22.81 13.07 3.29
N ALA A 111 -22.75 12.49 4.48
CA ALA A 111 -21.59 11.74 4.96
C ALA A 111 -21.28 10.54 4.06
N ALA A 112 -22.28 9.74 3.71
CA ALA A 112 -22.12 8.63 2.77
C ALA A 112 -21.70 9.08 1.38
N TRP A 113 -22.27 10.18 0.87
CA TRP A 113 -21.92 10.72 -0.44
C TRP A 113 -20.45 11.16 -0.49
N ILE A 114 -19.99 11.91 0.51
CA ILE A 114 -18.59 12.34 0.60
C ILE A 114 -17.67 11.13 0.70
N THR A 115 -17.95 10.19 1.64
CA THR A 115 -17.11 8.99 1.80
C THR A 115 -17.07 8.14 0.53
N GLY A 116 -18.20 7.99 -0.16
CA GLY A 116 -18.29 7.27 -1.43
C GLY A 116 -17.43 7.90 -2.53
N TRP A 117 -17.49 9.23 -2.69
CA TRP A 117 -16.66 9.93 -3.67
C TRP A 117 -15.16 9.85 -3.35
N PHE A 118 -14.78 10.03 -2.09
CA PHE A 118 -13.38 9.88 -1.69
C PHE A 118 -12.88 8.44 -1.91
N ASN A 119 -13.72 7.44 -1.66
CA ASN A 119 -13.39 6.05 -1.93
C ASN A 119 -13.21 5.79 -3.44
N LEU A 120 -14.10 6.32 -4.27
CA LEU A 120 -14.01 6.19 -5.73
C LEU A 120 -12.77 6.87 -6.30
N VAL A 121 -12.53 8.13 -5.95
CA VAL A 121 -11.35 8.89 -6.41
C VAL A 121 -10.07 8.22 -5.92
N GLY A 122 -10.06 7.75 -4.67
CA GLY A 122 -8.96 6.98 -4.11
C GLY A 122 -8.67 5.72 -4.94
N GLN A 123 -9.69 4.96 -5.30
CA GLN A 123 -9.52 3.76 -6.12
C GLN A 123 -9.02 4.07 -7.54
N VAL A 124 -9.52 5.13 -8.17
CA VAL A 124 -9.04 5.58 -9.49
C VAL A 124 -7.56 5.98 -9.40
N ALA A 125 -7.18 6.75 -8.38
CA ALA A 125 -5.81 7.19 -8.17
C ALA A 125 -4.86 6.01 -7.90
N VAL A 126 -5.26 5.07 -7.03
CA VAL A 126 -4.48 3.86 -6.73
C VAL A 126 -4.29 2.99 -7.97
N THR A 127 -5.37 2.73 -8.71
CA THR A 127 -5.32 1.90 -9.94
C THR A 127 -4.40 2.53 -10.98
N THR A 128 -4.51 3.84 -11.17
CA THR A 128 -3.65 4.61 -12.08
C THR A 128 -2.19 4.55 -11.63
N GLY A 129 -1.94 4.81 -10.35
CA GLY A 129 -0.60 4.83 -9.77
C GLY A 129 0.13 3.49 -9.89
N ILE A 130 -0.53 2.39 -9.53
CA ILE A 130 0.05 1.04 -9.64
C ILE A 130 0.30 0.67 -11.10
N SER A 131 -0.66 0.95 -11.99
CA SER A 131 -0.51 0.66 -13.42
C SER A 131 0.60 1.50 -14.05
N TYR A 132 0.81 2.74 -13.58
CA TYR A 132 1.92 3.58 -14.02
C TYR A 132 3.27 3.09 -13.50
N GLY A 133 3.35 2.64 -12.24
CA GLY A 133 4.53 1.98 -11.69
C GLY A 133 4.91 0.73 -12.49
N CYS A 134 3.92 -0.11 -12.84
CA CYS A 134 4.13 -1.26 -13.71
C CYS A 134 4.65 -0.88 -15.10
N ALA A 135 4.08 0.15 -15.73
CA ALA A 135 4.57 0.66 -17.01
C ALA A 135 6.02 1.13 -16.94
N ASN A 136 6.43 1.79 -15.85
CA ASN A 136 7.82 2.19 -15.61
C ASN A 136 8.74 0.98 -15.46
N LEU A 137 8.32 -0.06 -14.73
CA LEU A 137 9.11 -1.29 -14.57
C LEU A 137 9.29 -2.03 -15.90
N ILE A 138 8.23 -2.15 -16.70
CA ILE A 138 8.29 -2.76 -18.05
C ILE A 138 9.25 -1.96 -18.93
N SER A 139 9.10 -0.64 -18.98
CA SER A 139 9.94 0.25 -19.77
C SER A 139 11.41 0.18 -19.33
N SER A 140 11.68 0.20 -18.02
CA SER A 140 13.04 0.10 -17.48
C SER A 140 13.67 -1.26 -17.79
N THR A 141 12.90 -2.33 -17.70
CA THR A 141 13.36 -3.68 -18.04
C THR A 141 13.70 -3.79 -19.53
N ALA A 142 12.87 -3.24 -20.41
CA ALA A 142 13.14 -3.21 -21.84
C ALA A 142 14.43 -2.44 -22.17
N ALA A 143 14.69 -1.32 -21.46
CA ALA A 143 15.92 -0.56 -21.62
C ALA A 143 17.17 -1.34 -21.18
N ILE A 144 17.07 -2.13 -20.10
CA ILE A 144 18.19 -2.96 -19.62
C ILE A 144 18.49 -4.10 -20.60
N ILE A 145 17.47 -4.73 -21.18
CA ILE A 145 17.63 -5.87 -22.10
C ILE A 145 18.10 -5.39 -23.49
N HIS A 146 17.64 -4.21 -23.93
CA HIS A 146 17.92 -3.67 -25.26
C HIS A 146 18.42 -2.21 -25.22
N PRO A 147 19.60 -1.97 -24.63
CA PRO A 147 20.10 -0.61 -24.39
C PRO A 147 20.28 0.22 -25.67
N ASP A 148 20.61 -0.42 -26.79
CA ASP A 148 20.87 0.26 -28.07
C ASP A 148 19.59 0.51 -28.90
N ARG A 149 18.46 -0.10 -28.53
CA ARG A 149 17.22 -0.09 -29.34
C ARG A 149 16.02 0.50 -28.61
N TYR A 150 16.07 0.62 -27.30
CA TYR A 150 14.95 1.09 -26.50
C TYR A 150 15.39 2.15 -25.50
N THR A 151 14.84 3.35 -25.66
CA THR A 151 14.98 4.45 -24.71
C THR A 151 13.62 4.72 -24.06
N PRO A 152 13.52 4.65 -22.72
CA PRO A 152 12.31 5.03 -21.99
C PRO A 152 11.97 6.49 -22.29
N THR A 153 10.90 6.72 -23.08
CA THR A 153 10.34 8.07 -23.27
C THR A 153 8.98 8.17 -22.60
N SER A 154 8.59 9.39 -22.20
CA SER A 154 7.28 9.63 -21.58
C SER A 154 6.12 9.15 -22.46
N GLY A 155 6.23 9.32 -23.78
CA GLY A 155 5.24 8.84 -24.75
C GLY A 155 5.12 7.31 -24.75
N THR A 156 6.24 6.59 -24.74
CA THR A 156 6.25 5.12 -24.70
C THR A 156 5.69 4.59 -23.39
N ILE A 157 6.05 5.22 -22.25
CA ILE A 157 5.54 4.83 -20.93
C ILE A 157 4.03 5.03 -20.86
N ILE A 158 3.51 6.16 -21.37
CA ILE A 158 2.06 6.42 -21.42
C ILE A 158 1.36 5.40 -22.34
N GLY A 159 1.96 5.03 -23.47
CA GLY A 159 1.43 3.99 -24.36
C GLY A 159 1.32 2.63 -23.68
N ILE A 160 2.37 2.20 -22.98
CA ILE A 160 2.36 0.94 -22.19
C ILE A 160 1.30 1.02 -21.09
N HIS A 161 1.23 2.16 -20.39
CA HIS A 161 0.25 2.40 -19.33
C HIS A 161 -1.20 2.30 -19.84
N ALA A 162 -1.51 2.92 -20.98
CA ALA A 162 -2.83 2.82 -21.61
C ALA A 162 -3.17 1.37 -21.99
N GLY A 163 -2.21 0.63 -22.56
CA GLY A 163 -2.37 -0.79 -22.86
C GLY A 163 -2.65 -1.64 -21.61
N LEU A 164 -1.94 -1.37 -20.50
CA LEU A 164 -2.19 -2.04 -19.22
C LEU A 164 -3.59 -1.75 -18.70
N LEU A 165 -4.05 -0.49 -18.71
CA LEU A 165 -5.39 -0.14 -18.25
C LEU A 165 -6.49 -0.82 -19.07
N ILE A 166 -6.35 -0.85 -20.41
CA ILE A 166 -7.28 -1.56 -21.28
C ILE A 166 -7.28 -3.06 -20.93
N SER A 167 -6.10 -3.67 -20.76
CA SER A 167 -5.99 -5.09 -20.42
C SER A 167 -6.65 -5.42 -19.07
N HIS A 168 -6.43 -4.59 -18.04
CA HIS A 168 -7.06 -4.74 -16.73
C HIS A 168 -8.57 -4.60 -16.83
N GLY A 169 -9.07 -3.62 -17.60
CA GLY A 169 -10.49 -3.43 -17.86
C GLY A 169 -11.13 -4.65 -18.53
N LEU A 170 -10.49 -5.19 -19.57
CA LEU A 170 -10.98 -6.39 -20.26
C LEU A 170 -11.01 -7.62 -19.35
N ILE A 171 -9.95 -7.85 -18.56
CA ILE A 171 -9.89 -8.96 -17.60
C ILE A 171 -10.96 -8.79 -16.52
N ASN A 172 -11.17 -7.58 -16.03
CA ASN A 172 -12.19 -7.30 -15.02
C ASN A 172 -13.62 -7.51 -15.55
N THR A 173 -13.88 -7.19 -16.82
CA THR A 173 -15.21 -7.35 -17.43
C THR A 173 -15.50 -8.80 -17.86
N PHE A 174 -14.54 -9.50 -18.46
CA PHE A 174 -14.77 -10.80 -19.11
C PHE A 174 -14.11 -11.98 -18.42
N GLY A 175 -13.19 -11.75 -17.48
CA GLY A 175 -12.27 -12.75 -16.93
C GLY A 175 -12.60 -13.24 -15.52
N VAL A 176 -13.87 -13.23 -15.07
CA VAL A 176 -14.23 -13.52 -13.66
C VAL A 176 -13.68 -14.86 -13.14
N GLY A 177 -13.56 -15.89 -14.00
CA GLY A 177 -12.90 -17.15 -13.65
C GLY A 177 -11.37 -17.05 -13.52
N LEU A 178 -10.74 -16.22 -14.35
CA LEU A 178 -9.30 -15.95 -14.33
C LEU A 178 -8.87 -15.14 -13.10
N LEU A 179 -9.74 -14.24 -12.62
CA LEU A 179 -9.52 -13.47 -11.39
C LEU A 179 -9.30 -14.40 -10.18
N ARG A 180 -10.03 -15.51 -10.10
CA ARG A 180 -9.88 -16.48 -9.01
C ARG A 180 -8.51 -17.14 -9.00
N LEU A 181 -7.95 -17.43 -10.19
CA LEU A 181 -6.61 -17.97 -10.35
C LEU A 181 -5.54 -16.94 -10.00
N PHE A 182 -5.69 -15.69 -10.48
CA PHE A 182 -4.75 -14.61 -10.16
C PHE A 182 -4.68 -14.34 -8.66
N ASN A 183 -5.82 -14.34 -7.95
CA ASN A 183 -5.81 -14.12 -6.51
C ASN A 183 -5.01 -15.19 -5.75
N HIS A 184 -5.19 -16.48 -6.07
CA HIS A 184 -4.44 -17.54 -5.40
C HIS A 184 -2.93 -17.50 -5.73
N SER A 185 -2.60 -17.31 -7.01
CA SER A 185 -1.22 -17.16 -7.47
C SER A 185 -0.54 -15.93 -6.87
N SER A 186 -1.28 -14.84 -6.70
CA SER A 186 -0.76 -13.58 -6.15
C SER A 186 -0.32 -13.74 -4.70
N ILE A 187 -1.07 -14.45 -3.87
CA ILE A 187 -0.66 -14.74 -2.48
C ILE A 187 0.70 -15.46 -2.48
N ILE A 188 0.82 -16.52 -3.29
CA ILE A 188 2.05 -17.32 -3.36
C ILE A 188 3.23 -16.47 -3.86
N LEU A 189 3.03 -15.73 -4.96
CA LEU A 189 4.07 -14.89 -5.56
C LEU A 189 4.55 -13.79 -4.62
N HIS A 190 3.65 -13.14 -3.88
CA HIS A 190 4.02 -12.11 -2.92
C HIS A 190 4.73 -12.70 -1.71
N SER A 191 4.25 -13.82 -1.16
CA SER A 191 4.90 -14.48 -0.03
C SER A 191 6.31 -14.96 -0.39
N LEU A 192 6.46 -15.60 -1.56
CA LEU A 192 7.77 -16.03 -2.06
C LEU A 192 8.66 -14.85 -2.44
N GLY A 193 8.10 -13.81 -3.06
CA GLY A 193 8.84 -12.65 -3.52
C GLY A 193 9.40 -11.81 -2.38
N VAL A 194 8.66 -11.62 -1.28
CA VAL A 194 9.17 -10.93 -0.09
C VAL A 194 10.27 -11.76 0.57
N GLY A 195 10.06 -13.07 0.70
CA GLY A 195 11.08 -13.96 1.26
C GLY A 195 12.36 -13.99 0.42
N SER A 196 12.23 -14.08 -0.91
CA SER A 196 13.38 -14.10 -1.82
C SER A 196 14.13 -12.77 -1.83
N LEU A 197 13.43 -11.64 -1.76
CA LEU A 197 14.06 -10.32 -1.63
C LEU A 197 14.86 -10.20 -0.33
N ALA A 198 14.28 -10.63 0.80
CA ALA A 198 14.97 -10.63 2.09
C ALA A 198 16.23 -11.50 2.08
N ILE A 199 16.12 -12.73 1.54
CA ILE A 199 17.25 -13.65 1.41
C ILE A 199 18.32 -13.07 0.47
N ALA A 200 17.92 -12.53 -0.68
CA ALA A 200 18.85 -11.95 -1.65
C ALA A 200 19.62 -10.76 -1.07
N LEU A 201 18.94 -9.88 -0.33
CA LEU A 201 19.58 -8.76 0.35
C LEU A 201 20.58 -9.25 1.40
N LEU A 202 20.19 -10.20 2.27
CA LEU A 202 21.10 -10.75 3.29
C LEU A 202 22.30 -11.49 2.68
N ALA A 203 22.10 -12.21 1.57
CA ALA A 203 23.15 -12.98 0.91
C ALA A 203 24.10 -12.12 0.06
N LYS A 204 23.62 -11.00 -0.52
CA LYS A 204 24.39 -10.13 -1.43
C LYS A 204 24.91 -8.85 -0.79
N ALA A 205 24.42 -8.44 0.38
CA ALA A 205 24.93 -7.29 1.11
C ALA A 205 26.32 -7.56 1.70
N ARG A 206 27.36 -7.46 0.86
CA ARG A 206 28.77 -7.55 1.29
C ARG A 206 29.23 -6.32 2.08
N PHE A 207 28.58 -5.17 1.87
CA PHE A 207 28.92 -3.91 2.52
C PHE A 207 27.68 -3.32 3.19
N HIS A 208 27.76 -3.11 4.50
CA HIS A 208 26.71 -2.47 5.28
C HIS A 208 27.01 -0.98 5.32
N GLN A 209 25.98 -0.16 5.11
CA GLN A 209 26.10 1.28 5.34
C GLN A 209 26.25 1.54 6.84
N THR A 210 27.02 2.56 7.21
CA THR A 210 27.25 2.93 8.61
C THR A 210 25.92 3.25 9.29
N SER A 211 25.76 2.89 10.57
CA SER A 211 24.56 3.22 11.36
C SER A 211 24.24 4.71 11.34
N GLN A 212 25.26 5.58 11.32
CA GLN A 212 25.08 7.02 11.16
C GLN A 212 24.40 7.40 9.83
N PHE A 213 24.78 6.73 8.74
CA PHE A 213 24.13 6.94 7.45
C PHE A 213 22.66 6.50 7.51
N VAL A 214 22.37 5.33 8.07
CA VAL A 214 21.02 4.76 8.04
C VAL A 214 20.05 5.51 8.96
N PHE A 215 20.46 5.81 10.20
CA PHE A 215 19.56 6.32 11.23
C PHE A 215 19.55 7.84 11.38
N PHE A 216 20.54 8.54 10.83
CA PHE A 216 20.70 9.98 11.08
C PHE A 216 20.93 10.81 9.82
N LYS A 217 21.34 10.21 8.68
CA LYS A 217 21.57 11.00 7.47
C LYS A 217 20.25 11.38 6.80
N PHE A 218 20.00 12.68 6.76
CA PHE A 218 18.97 13.28 5.95
C PHE A 218 19.54 13.65 4.57
N TYR A 219 18.70 13.58 3.54
CA TYR A 219 19.05 14.01 2.18
C TYR A 219 17.91 14.83 1.61
N ASP A 220 18.19 16.09 1.25
CA ASP A 220 17.25 16.96 0.55
C ASP A 220 17.59 17.10 -0.93
N GLY A 221 17.00 16.24 -1.75
CA GLY A 221 17.01 16.34 -3.21
C GLY A 221 15.85 17.17 -3.77
N THR A 222 15.06 17.86 -2.93
CA THR A 222 13.85 18.58 -3.35
C THR A 222 14.09 20.05 -3.70
N GLY A 223 15.32 20.54 -3.55
CA GLY A 223 15.70 21.91 -3.90
C GLY A 223 15.42 22.94 -2.79
N GLY A 224 15.62 22.56 -1.51
CA GLY A 224 15.61 23.50 -0.37
C GLY A 224 14.29 23.52 0.41
N TRP A 225 13.47 22.47 0.33
CA TRP A 225 12.28 22.37 1.19
C TRP A 225 12.65 22.07 2.64
N SER A 226 13.81 21.44 2.90
CA SER A 226 14.26 21.16 4.27
C SER A 226 14.58 22.45 5.03
N GLU A 227 15.20 23.43 4.37
CA GLU A 227 15.49 24.76 4.94
C GLU A 227 14.20 25.52 5.33
N ARG A 228 13.09 25.21 4.66
CA ARG A 228 11.78 25.84 4.90
C ARG A 228 10.92 25.10 5.93
N ALA A 229 11.19 23.81 6.16
CA ALA A 229 10.35 22.96 7.00
C ALA A 229 10.71 23.00 8.49
N SER A 230 11.99 23.17 8.86
CA SER A 230 12.42 23.50 10.24
C SER A 230 13.96 23.63 10.34
N PRO A 231 14.51 24.64 11.05
CA PRO A 231 15.95 24.77 11.31
C PRO A 231 16.58 23.56 12.02
N ALA A 232 15.79 22.80 12.79
CA ALA A 232 16.29 21.67 13.59
C ALA A 232 16.85 20.49 12.75
N TYR A 233 16.58 20.46 11.43
CA TYR A 233 17.09 19.45 10.51
C TYR A 233 18.33 19.90 9.71
N CYS A 234 18.65 21.20 9.70
CA CYS A 234 19.67 21.77 8.81
C CYS A 234 21.02 22.02 9.49
N ASP A 235 21.09 21.97 10.83
CA ASP A 235 22.28 22.43 11.56
C ASP A 235 23.45 21.42 11.61
N ASP A 236 23.23 20.13 11.32
CA ASP A 236 24.26 19.10 11.55
C ASP A 236 25.36 19.05 10.47
N ASP A 237 25.07 19.49 9.24
CA ASP A 237 26.08 19.56 8.16
C ASP A 237 26.98 20.80 8.28
N SER A 238 26.54 21.85 8.99
CA SER A 238 27.29 23.10 9.13
C SER A 238 28.46 23.02 10.13
N ASN A 239 28.47 21.97 10.97
CA ASN A 239 29.43 21.86 12.07
C ASN A 239 30.58 20.88 11.79
N MET A 240 30.48 20.03 10.75
CA MET A 240 31.59 19.14 10.35
C MET A 240 32.70 19.84 9.56
N ASP A 241 32.39 20.95 8.88
CA ASP A 241 33.38 21.65 8.03
C ASP A 241 34.25 22.66 8.80
N ARG A 242 33.96 22.88 10.10
CA ARG A 242 34.69 23.84 10.95
C ARG A 242 35.78 23.21 11.82
N THR A 243 35.88 21.89 11.89
CA THR A 243 36.90 21.19 12.72
C THR A 243 38.14 20.72 11.94
N GLY A 244 38.25 21.01 10.64
CA GLY A 244 39.36 20.56 9.78
C GLY A 244 40.44 21.59 9.43
N LYS A 245 40.35 22.83 9.93
CA LYS A 245 41.36 23.88 9.67
C LYS A 245 41.82 24.52 10.98
N GLY A 246 42.75 23.85 11.66
CA GLY A 246 43.38 24.35 12.87
C GLY A 246 44.41 23.35 13.39
N GLY A 247 45.59 23.35 12.77
CA GLY A 247 46.75 22.52 13.11
C GLY A 247 47.83 22.67 12.06
#